data_AF-A0AAF1A1M6-F1
#
_entry.id   AF-A0AAF1A1M6-F1
#
_cell.length_a   1.000
_cell.length_b   1.000
_cell.length_c   1.000
_cell.angle_alpha   90.00
_cell.angle_beta   90.00
_cell.angle_gamma   90.00
#
_symmetry.space_group_name_H-M   'P 1'
#
loop_
_entity.id
_entity.type
_entity.pdbx_description
1 polymer ?
#
loop_
_entity_poly.entity_id
_entity_poly.type
_entity_poly.pdbx_seq_one_letter_code
_entity_poly.pdbx_strand_id
1 'polypeptide(L)'
;MVSGSGISARRIVVDARHHMLGRLSSILAKELLNGQRVVVVRCEEICLSGGLVRQKMKYLRFLRKRMNTKPSHGPIHFRAPSKILWRTIRGMIPHKTKRGAAALARLKVYEGVPPPYDKIKRMVIPDALKVLRLQAGHKYCLLGKLSSEVGWNHYDTIKELENKRKERAQVAYERRKQLAKLRVKAEKAAEEKLGPQLAVIAPIKEQVKIPREKPYIYLKGDRSGEVIVTWDAHGSIATDATFTTEAHNTIVESITFINSYNYPPKSNKNPRVVAVAGMISGDKCVFYKCKFLGFQDTLWDVEGRHYFKLCNIEGAVDFIFGNGQSIYENCTISVNAGALDGLIGYITAHGRENPNDTSGFVFKNCNVIGNGQIFLGRPWRQYARVLFYDSSMSNVITPQGWDVGVFGGKE
;
A
#
# COMPACT_ATOMS: atom_id res chain seq x y z
N MET A 1 -6.38 10.04 4.87
CA MET A 1 -6.11 8.78 5.59
C MET A 1 -6.14 7.64 4.59
N VAL A 2 -5.00 7.09 4.21
CA VAL A 2 -4.96 5.91 3.31
C VAL A 2 -5.51 4.74 4.12
N SER A 3 -6.71 4.30 3.81
CA SER A 3 -7.28 3.08 4.40
C SER A 3 -6.34 1.92 4.05
N GLY A 4 -5.74 1.27 5.05
CA GLY A 4 -4.86 0.11 4.89
C GLY A 4 -5.58 -1.16 4.39
N SER A 5 -6.69 -1.00 3.67
CA SER A 5 -7.54 -2.03 3.10
C SER A 5 -7.46 -2.01 1.57
N GLY A 6 -6.24 -2.09 1.03
CA GLY A 6 -6.03 -2.42 -0.37
C GLY A 6 -6.12 -3.94 -0.60
N ILE A 7 -6.22 -4.35 -1.87
CA ILE A 7 -6.18 -5.77 -2.26
C ILE A 7 -4.86 -6.38 -1.74
N SER A 8 -4.97 -7.30 -0.81
CA SER A 8 -3.85 -8.07 -0.26
C SER A 8 -3.99 -9.52 -0.70
N ALA A 9 -2.93 -10.10 -1.25
CA ALA A 9 -2.88 -11.53 -1.56
C ALA A 9 -3.12 -12.41 -0.31
N ARG A 10 -2.89 -11.86 0.89
CA ARG A 10 -3.08 -12.55 2.17
C ARG A 10 -4.52 -12.43 2.68
N ARG A 11 -4.99 -13.48 3.34
CA ARG A 11 -6.31 -13.53 3.99
C ARG A 11 -6.35 -12.53 5.16
N ILE A 12 -7.32 -11.63 5.14
CA ILE A 12 -7.52 -10.63 6.20
C ILE A 12 -8.48 -11.21 7.23
N VAL A 13 -8.11 -11.13 8.51
CA VAL A 13 -8.98 -11.52 9.64
C VAL A 13 -9.52 -10.25 10.29
N VAL A 14 -10.83 -10.11 10.38
CA VAL A 14 -11.54 -8.94 10.92
C VAL A 14 -12.20 -9.32 12.25
N ASP A 15 -11.92 -8.56 13.30
CA ASP A 15 -12.64 -8.65 14.59
C ASP A 15 -13.96 -7.90 14.49
N ALA A 16 -15.09 -8.60 14.60
CA ALA A 16 -16.41 -7.99 14.45
C ALA A 16 -16.94 -7.33 15.72
N ARG A 17 -16.22 -7.45 16.86
CA ARG A 17 -16.66 -6.85 18.12
C ARG A 17 -16.97 -5.37 17.94
N HIS A 18 -18.15 -4.98 18.43
CA HIS A 18 -18.63 -3.60 18.44
C HIS A 18 -18.64 -2.91 17.07
N HIS A 19 -18.73 -3.67 15.98
CA HIS A 19 -19.00 -3.10 14.66
C HIS A 19 -20.51 -3.04 14.40
N MET A 20 -20.96 -2.05 13.63
CA MET A 20 -22.33 -1.90 13.19
C MET A 20 -22.63 -2.86 12.04
N LEU A 21 -23.57 -3.79 12.20
CA LEU A 21 -23.83 -4.90 11.27
C LEU A 21 -23.91 -4.46 9.80
N GLY A 22 -24.75 -3.46 9.50
CA GLY A 22 -24.98 -3.01 8.13
C GLY A 22 -23.76 -2.33 7.51
N ARG A 23 -23.06 -1.49 8.28
CA ARG A 23 -21.86 -0.77 7.81
C ARG A 23 -20.69 -1.74 7.57
N LEU A 24 -20.48 -2.67 8.51
CA LEU A 24 -19.50 -3.74 8.36
C LEU A 24 -19.80 -4.57 7.10
N SER A 25 -21.06 -4.98 6.93
CA SER A 25 -21.46 -5.81 5.78
C SER A 25 -21.21 -5.12 4.44
N SER A 26 -21.46 -3.80 4.36
CA SER A 26 -21.27 -3.02 3.13
C SER A 26 -19.80 -2.98 2.71
N ILE A 27 -18.91 -2.67 3.66
CA ILE A 27 -17.46 -2.60 3.41
C ILE A 27 -16.96 -3.99 3.01
N LEU A 28 -17.35 -5.03 3.75
CA LEU A 28 -16.96 -6.41 3.43
C LEU A 28 -17.44 -6.86 2.06
N ALA A 29 -18.67 -6.51 1.67
CA ALA A 29 -19.20 -6.86 0.35
C ALA A 29 -18.35 -6.27 -0.78
N LYS A 30 -17.90 -5.01 -0.63
CA LYS A 30 -17.03 -4.34 -1.60
C LYS A 30 -15.66 -5.01 -1.68
N GLU A 31 -15.04 -5.30 -0.54
CA GLU A 31 -13.74 -5.98 -0.47
C GLU A 31 -13.77 -7.38 -1.12
N LEU A 32 -14.82 -8.15 -0.86
CA LEU A 32 -15.01 -9.49 -1.46
C LEU A 32 -15.14 -9.41 -2.98
N LEU A 33 -15.83 -8.39 -3.50
CA LEU A 33 -15.99 -8.14 -4.94
C LEU A 33 -14.69 -7.66 -5.59
N ASN A 34 -13.83 -6.96 -4.85
CA ASN A 34 -12.49 -6.54 -5.27
C ASN A 34 -11.48 -7.70 -5.27
N GLY A 35 -11.85 -8.89 -4.78
CA GLY A 35 -10.99 -10.08 -4.79
C GLY A 35 -10.43 -10.47 -3.42
N GLN A 36 -10.69 -9.69 -2.38
CA GLN A 36 -10.12 -9.92 -1.06
C GLN A 36 -10.67 -11.19 -0.42
N ARG A 37 -9.79 -11.96 0.25
CA ARG A 37 -10.20 -13.10 1.09
C ARG A 37 -10.35 -12.62 2.53
N VAL A 38 -11.56 -12.69 3.07
CA VAL A 38 -11.88 -12.14 4.39
C VAL A 38 -12.43 -13.20 5.32
N VAL A 39 -11.93 -13.22 6.55
CA VAL A 39 -12.48 -13.99 7.66
C VAL A 39 -12.97 -13.03 8.72
N VAL A 40 -14.22 -13.15 9.13
CA VAL A 40 -14.80 -12.38 10.21
C VAL A 40 -14.98 -13.28 11.43
N VAL A 41 -14.45 -12.86 12.56
CA VAL A 41 -14.55 -13.58 13.84
C VAL A 41 -15.33 -12.76 14.85
N ARG A 42 -15.86 -13.42 15.89
CA ARG A 42 -16.69 -12.82 16.96
C ARG A 42 -17.96 -12.15 16.45
N CYS A 43 -18.65 -12.83 15.53
CA CYS A 43 -19.90 -12.32 14.95
C CYS A 43 -20.99 -12.06 16.00
N GLU A 44 -20.96 -12.76 17.13
CA GLU A 44 -21.85 -12.56 18.28
C GLU A 44 -21.71 -11.19 18.94
N GLU A 45 -20.55 -10.52 18.81
CA GLU A 45 -20.27 -9.22 19.40
C GLU A 45 -20.57 -8.04 18.46
N ILE A 46 -21.16 -8.29 17.29
CA ILE A 46 -21.63 -7.25 16.36
C ILE A 46 -22.79 -6.47 16.99
N CYS A 47 -22.83 -5.16 16.74
CA CYS A 47 -23.89 -4.28 17.21
C CYS A 47 -24.94 -3.97 16.12
N LEU A 48 -26.19 -3.83 16.57
CA LEU A 48 -27.32 -3.29 15.83
C LEU A 48 -27.82 -2.03 16.57
N SER A 49 -28.08 -0.94 15.84
CA SER A 49 -28.67 0.25 16.44
C SER A 49 -30.10 0.00 16.90
N GLY A 50 -30.51 0.63 18.00
CA GLY A 50 -31.81 0.40 18.63
C GLY A 50 -31.77 -0.72 19.67
N GLY A 51 -32.65 -0.61 20.67
CA GLY A 51 -32.76 -1.57 21.77
C GLY A 51 -33.20 -2.97 21.34
N LEU A 52 -32.99 -3.94 22.23
CA LEU A 52 -33.24 -5.36 21.98
C LEU A 52 -34.67 -5.65 21.54
N VAL A 53 -35.69 -5.06 22.18
CA VAL A 53 -37.10 -5.29 21.85
C VAL A 53 -37.40 -4.92 20.40
N ARG A 54 -36.97 -3.74 19.95
CA ARG A 54 -37.16 -3.28 18.56
C ARG A 54 -36.53 -4.24 17.56
N GLN A 55 -35.28 -4.64 17.82
CA GLN A 55 -34.56 -5.54 16.91
C GLN A 55 -35.13 -6.97 16.93
N LYS A 56 -35.56 -7.47 18.10
CA LYS A 56 -36.27 -8.74 18.23
C LYS A 56 -37.57 -8.74 17.44
N MET A 57 -38.42 -7.71 17.58
CA MET A 57 -39.67 -7.59 16.81
C MET A 57 -39.42 -7.56 15.30
N LYS A 58 -38.38 -6.84 14.85
CA LYS A 58 -37.97 -6.84 13.44
C LYS A 58 -37.59 -8.25 12.96
N TYR A 59 -36.84 -8.99 13.77
CA TYR A 59 -36.43 -10.36 13.44
C TYR A 59 -37.60 -11.34 13.46
N LEU A 60 -38.48 -11.27 14.46
CA LEU A 60 -39.69 -12.09 14.54
C LEU A 60 -40.62 -11.87 13.33
N ARG A 61 -40.76 -10.63 12.86
CA ARG A 61 -41.48 -10.35 11.60
C ARG A 61 -40.81 -11.02 10.40
N PHE A 62 -39.49 -11.10 10.37
CA PHE A 62 -38.77 -11.86 9.33
C PHE A 62 -39.08 -13.36 9.45
N LEU A 63 -39.09 -13.94 10.65
CA LEU A 63 -39.42 -15.35 10.86
C LEU A 63 -40.81 -15.75 10.38
N ARG A 64 -41.78 -14.83 10.49
CA ARG A 64 -43.15 -15.04 9.98
C ARG A 64 -43.22 -15.15 8.46
N LYS A 65 -42.20 -14.70 7.71
CA LYS A 65 -42.15 -14.81 6.25
C LYS A 65 -41.80 -16.26 5.86
N ARG A 66 -42.82 -17.08 5.61
CA ARG A 66 -42.66 -18.46 5.13
C ARG A 66 -43.44 -18.67 3.84
N MET A 67 -42.97 -19.59 3.00
CA MET A 67 -43.78 -20.08 1.87
C MET A 67 -44.98 -20.84 2.44
N ASN A 68 -46.19 -20.48 2.00
CA ASN A 68 -47.42 -21.05 2.57
C ASN A 68 -47.59 -22.54 2.20
N THR A 69 -47.26 -22.90 0.96
CA THR A 69 -47.47 -24.26 0.43
C THR A 69 -46.43 -25.25 0.96
N LYS A 70 -45.14 -24.93 0.88
CA LYS A 70 -44.05 -25.80 1.37
C LYS A 70 -42.98 -24.96 2.09
N PRO A 71 -43.08 -24.81 3.42
CA PRO A 71 -42.16 -23.96 4.19
C PRO A 71 -40.67 -24.28 3.99
N SER A 72 -40.32 -25.54 3.70
CA SER A 72 -38.93 -25.98 3.44
C SER A 72 -38.34 -25.44 2.14
N HIS A 73 -39.18 -25.05 1.16
CA HIS A 73 -38.75 -24.37 -0.08
C HIS A 73 -38.76 -22.84 0.04
N GLY A 74 -39.21 -22.32 1.17
CA GLY A 74 -39.30 -20.89 1.44
C GLY A 74 -37.97 -20.26 1.89
N PRO A 75 -38.03 -18.99 2.34
CA PRO A 75 -36.87 -18.30 2.87
C PRO A 75 -36.30 -19.01 4.11
N ILE A 76 -35.02 -19.37 4.07
CA ILE A 76 -34.32 -19.90 5.24
C ILE A 76 -34.01 -18.77 6.21
N HIS A 77 -34.48 -18.93 7.44
CA HIS A 77 -34.22 -18.01 8.54
C HIS A 77 -33.08 -18.56 9.38
N PHE A 78 -31.86 -18.05 9.20
CA PHE A 78 -30.75 -18.42 10.06
C PHE A 78 -30.96 -17.95 11.51
N ARG A 79 -30.24 -18.54 12.47
CA ARG A 79 -30.30 -18.11 13.88
C ARG A 79 -28.92 -17.72 14.40
N ALA A 80 -27.88 -18.38 13.94
CA ALA A 80 -26.51 -18.10 14.33
C ALA A 80 -26.05 -16.69 13.87
N PRO A 81 -25.35 -15.91 14.72
CA PRO A 81 -24.85 -14.57 14.38
C PRO A 81 -24.00 -14.54 13.11
N SER A 82 -23.13 -15.53 12.90
CA SER A 82 -22.28 -15.62 11.70
C SER A 82 -23.13 -15.75 10.43
N LYS A 83 -24.18 -16.57 10.48
CA LYS A 83 -25.09 -16.78 9.34
C LYS A 83 -26.00 -15.58 9.08
N ILE A 84 -26.37 -14.84 10.13
CA ILE A 84 -27.09 -13.56 9.97
C ILE A 84 -26.19 -12.54 9.26
N LEU A 85 -24.92 -12.42 9.66
CA LEU A 85 -23.94 -11.59 8.98
C LEU A 85 -23.76 -12.04 7.52
N TRP A 86 -23.53 -13.33 7.29
CA TRP A 86 -23.37 -13.91 5.95
C TRP A 86 -24.56 -13.62 5.05
N ARG A 87 -25.79 -13.77 5.57
CA ARG A 87 -27.03 -13.45 4.82
C ARG A 87 -27.12 -11.96 4.48
N THR A 88 -26.67 -11.09 5.40
CA THR A 88 -26.64 -9.63 5.18
C THR A 88 -25.66 -9.27 4.06
N ILE A 89 -24.45 -9.82 4.09
CA ILE A 89 -23.43 -9.63 3.04
C ILE A 89 -23.89 -10.22 1.71
N ARG A 90 -24.50 -11.42 1.71
CA ARG A 90 -25.11 -12.02 0.52
C ARG A 90 -26.17 -11.11 -0.12
N GLY A 91 -26.93 -10.37 0.68
CA GLY A 91 -27.90 -9.38 0.19
C GLY A 91 -27.27 -8.17 -0.49
N MET A 92 -25.99 -7.89 -0.21
CA MET A 92 -25.22 -6.78 -0.78
C MET A 92 -24.32 -7.21 -1.96
N ILE A 93 -24.28 -8.50 -2.28
CA ILE A 93 -23.50 -9.08 -3.39
C ILE A 93 -24.49 -9.61 -4.45
N PRO A 94 -24.19 -9.48 -5.77
CA PRO A 94 -24.98 -10.09 -6.84
C PRO A 94 -24.82 -11.62 -6.88
N HIS A 95 -25.26 -12.31 -5.82
CA HIS A 95 -24.98 -13.71 -5.52
C HIS A 95 -25.61 -14.73 -6.47
N LYS A 96 -26.53 -14.29 -7.34
CA LYS A 96 -27.09 -15.14 -8.41
C LYS A 96 -26.12 -15.30 -9.60
N THR A 97 -25.11 -14.43 -9.69
CA THR A 97 -24.09 -14.48 -10.74
C THR A 97 -22.89 -15.34 -10.32
N LYS A 98 -22.15 -15.91 -11.28
CA LYS A 98 -20.90 -16.64 -11.01
C LYS A 98 -19.87 -15.78 -10.25
N ARG A 99 -19.74 -14.50 -10.64
CA ARG A 99 -18.86 -13.53 -9.96
C ARG A 99 -19.26 -13.33 -8.49
N GLY A 100 -20.55 -13.15 -8.22
CA GLY A 100 -21.05 -12.98 -6.86
C GLY A 100 -20.91 -14.24 -6.01
N ALA A 101 -21.13 -15.42 -6.60
CA ALA A 101 -20.88 -16.70 -5.94
C ALA A 101 -19.40 -16.86 -5.57
N ALA A 102 -18.48 -16.54 -6.49
CA ALA A 102 -17.04 -16.54 -6.22
C ALA A 102 -16.65 -15.53 -5.13
N ALA A 103 -17.25 -14.34 -5.11
CA ALA A 103 -17.03 -13.36 -4.05
C ALA A 103 -17.49 -13.88 -2.68
N LEU A 104 -18.66 -14.53 -2.59
CA LEU A 104 -19.14 -15.13 -1.34
C LEU A 104 -18.26 -16.30 -0.88
N ALA A 105 -17.69 -17.08 -1.80
CA ALA A 105 -16.76 -18.17 -1.45
C ALA A 105 -15.47 -17.67 -0.78
N ARG A 106 -15.09 -16.40 -0.97
CA ARG A 106 -13.94 -15.76 -0.32
C ARG A 106 -14.21 -15.36 1.14
N LEU A 107 -15.48 -15.35 1.57
CA LEU A 107 -15.89 -14.96 2.91
C LEU A 107 -15.97 -16.17 3.83
N LYS A 108 -15.33 -16.09 5.01
CA LYS A 108 -15.61 -16.98 6.14
C LYS A 108 -16.07 -16.17 7.33
N VAL A 109 -17.02 -16.70 8.08
CA VAL A 109 -17.62 -16.03 9.25
C VAL A 109 -17.71 -17.04 10.38
N TYR A 110 -17.35 -16.62 11.59
CA TYR A 110 -17.32 -17.47 12.77
C TYR A 110 -17.86 -16.74 14.00
N GLU A 111 -18.56 -17.48 14.85
CA GLU A 111 -18.77 -17.15 16.26
C GLU A 111 -17.49 -17.42 17.06
N GLY A 112 -17.18 -16.54 18.01
CA GLY A 112 -15.91 -16.56 18.73
C GLY A 112 -14.70 -16.49 17.80
N VAL A 113 -13.55 -17.00 18.26
CA VAL A 113 -12.31 -17.00 17.49
C VAL A 113 -11.73 -18.42 17.42
N PRO A 114 -12.09 -19.20 16.40
CA PRO A 114 -11.59 -20.56 16.27
C PRO A 114 -10.12 -20.60 15.81
N PRO A 115 -9.35 -21.66 16.15
CA PRO A 115 -8.04 -21.91 15.54
C PRO A 115 -8.14 -22.03 14.01
N PRO A 116 -7.17 -21.52 13.23
CA PRO A 116 -5.91 -20.88 13.65
C PRO A 116 -6.01 -19.34 13.86
N TYR A 117 -7.22 -18.76 13.84
CA TYR A 117 -7.42 -17.30 13.86
C TYR A 117 -7.22 -16.67 15.24
N ASP A 118 -7.15 -17.48 16.29
CA ASP A 118 -6.86 -17.09 17.67
C ASP A 118 -5.44 -16.54 17.85
N LYS A 119 -4.49 -17.06 17.06
CA LYS A 119 -3.07 -16.67 17.05
C LYS A 119 -2.75 -15.57 16.02
N ILE A 120 -3.69 -15.23 15.15
CA ILE A 120 -3.50 -14.25 14.07
C ILE A 120 -3.92 -12.86 14.54
N LYS A 121 -3.19 -11.82 14.09
CA LYS A 121 -3.58 -10.42 14.31
C LYS A 121 -4.90 -10.14 13.59
N ARG A 122 -5.90 -9.72 14.36
CA ARG A 122 -7.22 -9.35 13.83
C ARG A 122 -7.25 -7.84 13.59
N MET A 123 -7.79 -7.46 12.45
CA MET A 123 -7.95 -6.08 12.02
C MET A 123 -9.34 -5.56 12.43
N VAL A 124 -9.45 -4.25 12.54
CA VAL A 124 -10.69 -3.54 12.86
C VAL A 124 -10.99 -2.61 11.70
N ILE A 125 -12.27 -2.37 11.42
CA ILE A 125 -12.73 -1.46 10.37
C ILE A 125 -13.31 -0.21 11.05
N PRO A 126 -12.54 0.89 11.18
CA PRO A 126 -12.96 2.07 11.92
C PRO A 126 -14.30 2.63 11.42
N ASP A 127 -14.51 2.62 10.10
CA ASP A 127 -15.74 3.14 9.49
C ASP A 127 -17.01 2.38 9.85
N ALA A 128 -16.88 1.20 10.43
CA ALA A 128 -18.00 0.41 10.91
C ALA A 128 -18.06 0.33 12.44
N LEU A 129 -17.11 0.90 13.20
CA LEU A 129 -17.12 0.82 14.66
C LEU A 129 -18.31 1.58 15.28
N LYS A 130 -19.02 0.93 16.20
CA LYS A 130 -20.17 1.49 16.93
C LYS A 130 -19.79 2.79 17.65
N VAL A 131 -18.62 2.86 18.29
CA VAL A 131 -18.18 4.06 19.02
C VAL A 131 -18.02 5.28 18.12
N LEU A 132 -17.67 5.08 16.84
CA LEU A 132 -17.52 6.17 15.87
C LEU A 132 -18.81 6.48 15.12
N ARG A 133 -19.76 5.53 15.08
CA ARG A 133 -20.95 5.60 14.21
C ARG A 133 -22.27 5.75 14.94
N LEU A 134 -22.30 5.54 16.25
CA LEU A 134 -23.49 5.70 17.09
C LEU A 134 -23.18 6.72 18.18
N GLN A 135 -24.00 7.76 18.27
CA GLN A 135 -23.90 8.78 19.31
C GLN A 135 -24.04 8.17 20.72
N ALA A 136 -23.37 8.77 21.70
CA ALA A 136 -23.50 8.38 23.09
C ALA A 136 -24.97 8.47 23.55
N GLY A 137 -25.39 7.59 24.46
CA GLY A 137 -26.78 7.50 24.94
C GLY A 137 -27.75 6.71 24.06
N HIS A 138 -27.45 6.50 22.77
CA HIS A 138 -28.31 5.70 21.91
C HIS A 138 -28.22 4.20 22.24
N LYS A 139 -29.38 3.56 22.44
CA LYS A 139 -29.48 2.13 22.69
C LYS A 139 -29.01 1.32 21.48
N TYR A 140 -28.33 0.22 21.74
CA TYR A 140 -27.94 -0.79 20.76
C TYR A 140 -28.18 -2.18 21.34
N CYS A 141 -28.19 -3.20 20.49
CA CYS A 141 -28.19 -4.59 20.93
C CYS A 141 -27.05 -5.38 20.26
N LEU A 142 -26.55 -6.37 20.97
CA LEU A 142 -25.58 -7.32 20.45
C LEU A 142 -26.29 -8.39 19.62
N LEU A 143 -25.70 -8.74 18.48
CA LEU A 143 -26.24 -9.75 17.58
C LEU A 143 -26.32 -11.12 18.25
N GLY A 144 -25.37 -11.47 19.10
CA GLY A 144 -25.41 -12.70 19.90
C GLY A 144 -26.62 -12.76 20.82
N LYS A 145 -26.90 -11.67 21.56
CA LYS A 145 -28.07 -11.59 22.45
C LYS A 145 -29.38 -11.66 21.67
N LEU A 146 -29.49 -10.93 20.55
CA LEU A 146 -30.63 -11.04 19.65
C LEU A 146 -30.80 -12.46 19.13
N SER A 147 -29.71 -13.12 18.73
CA SER A 147 -29.71 -14.46 18.17
C SER A 147 -30.19 -15.51 19.18
N SER A 148 -29.73 -15.42 20.43
CA SER A 148 -30.20 -16.28 21.53
C SER A 148 -31.72 -16.18 21.70
N GLU A 149 -32.25 -14.96 21.76
CA GLU A 149 -33.69 -14.67 21.91
C GLU A 149 -34.59 -15.14 20.77
N VAL A 150 -34.00 -15.48 19.60
CA VAL A 150 -34.75 -15.95 18.43
C VAL A 150 -34.51 -17.43 18.12
N GLY A 151 -33.74 -18.13 18.95
CA GLY A 151 -33.53 -19.58 18.85
C GLY A 151 -32.11 -20.02 18.46
N TRP A 152 -31.07 -19.27 18.87
CA TRP A 152 -29.68 -19.72 18.77
C TRP A 152 -29.17 -20.27 20.11
N ASN A 153 -28.98 -21.58 20.20
CA ASN A 153 -28.75 -22.27 21.47
C ASN A 153 -27.29 -22.30 21.95
N HIS A 154 -26.33 -21.77 21.17
CA HIS A 154 -24.91 -21.86 21.49
C HIS A 154 -24.32 -20.58 22.12
N TYR A 155 -25.18 -19.65 22.54
CA TYR A 155 -24.75 -18.36 23.09
C TYR A 155 -23.86 -18.54 24.32
N ASP A 156 -24.30 -19.34 25.29
CA ASP A 156 -23.57 -19.55 26.54
C ASP A 156 -22.30 -20.39 26.31
N THR A 157 -22.37 -21.43 25.48
CA THR A 157 -21.20 -22.23 25.11
C THR A 157 -20.10 -21.39 24.46
N ILE A 158 -20.45 -20.50 23.51
CA ILE A 158 -19.47 -19.62 22.87
C ILE A 158 -18.88 -18.63 23.88
N LYS A 159 -19.70 -18.10 24.80
CA LYS A 159 -19.24 -17.21 25.86
C LYS A 159 -18.20 -17.87 26.76
N GLU A 160 -18.42 -19.13 27.16
CA GLU A 160 -17.46 -19.92 27.94
C GLU A 160 -16.15 -20.18 27.17
N LEU A 161 -16.24 -20.58 25.90
CA LEU A 161 -15.07 -20.83 25.05
C LEU A 161 -14.24 -19.55 24.84
N GLU A 162 -14.88 -18.39 24.64
CA GLU A 162 -14.18 -17.11 24.54
C GLU A 162 -13.51 -16.70 25.85
N ASN A 163 -14.08 -17.04 27.01
CA ASN A 163 -13.45 -16.79 28.30
C ASN A 163 -12.18 -17.63 28.46
N LYS A 164 -12.24 -18.95 28.19
CA LYS A 164 -11.07 -19.84 28.17
C LYS A 164 -9.99 -19.34 27.19
N ARG A 165 -10.40 -18.83 26.02
CA ARG A 165 -9.47 -18.23 25.04
C ARG A 165 -8.80 -16.96 25.58
N LYS A 166 -9.55 -16.10 26.29
CA LYS A 166 -9.01 -14.86 26.88
C LYS A 166 -8.00 -15.15 27.98
N GLU A 167 -8.25 -16.16 28.83
CA GLU A 167 -7.29 -16.61 29.85
C GLU A 167 -5.96 -17.04 29.22
N ARG A 168 -6.01 -17.91 28.19
CA ARG A 168 -4.82 -18.33 27.44
C ARG A 168 -4.11 -17.14 26.76
N ALA A 169 -4.88 -16.21 26.20
CA ALA A 169 -4.35 -15.01 25.57
C ALA A 169 -3.67 -14.06 26.58
N GLN A 170 -4.16 -13.99 27.82
CA GLN A 170 -3.56 -13.18 28.88
C GLN A 170 -2.18 -13.71 29.26
N VAL A 171 -2.04 -15.03 29.43
CA VAL A 171 -0.74 -15.66 29.69
C VAL A 171 0.26 -15.38 28.56
N ALA A 172 -0.18 -15.52 27.30
CA ALA A 172 0.66 -15.20 26.15
C ALA A 172 1.02 -13.70 26.06
N TYR A 173 0.10 -12.81 26.45
CA TYR A 173 0.32 -11.37 26.48
C TYR A 173 1.38 -10.99 27.52
N GLU A 174 1.27 -11.48 28.75
CA GLU A 174 2.25 -11.21 29.80
C GLU A 174 3.63 -11.73 29.41
N ARG A 175 3.73 -12.94 28.84
CA ARG A 175 5.00 -13.46 28.30
C ARG A 175 5.57 -12.55 27.21
N ARG A 176 4.75 -12.08 26.27
CA ARG A 176 5.18 -11.15 25.21
C ARG A 176 5.64 -9.80 25.77
N LYS A 177 4.95 -9.28 26.79
CA LYS A 177 5.31 -8.03 27.47
C LYS A 177 6.64 -8.15 28.20
N GLN A 178 6.87 -9.26 28.91
CA GLN A 178 8.15 -9.58 29.55
C GLN A 178 9.27 -9.72 28.51
N LEU A 179 9.05 -10.45 27.43
CA LEU A 179 10.02 -10.60 26.34
C LEU A 179 10.34 -9.26 25.66
N ALA A 180 9.36 -8.39 25.45
CA ALA A 180 9.58 -7.04 24.90
C ALA A 180 10.44 -6.18 25.85
N LYS A 181 10.19 -6.25 27.17
CA LYS A 181 11.02 -5.57 28.18
C LYS A 181 12.46 -6.10 28.18
N LEU A 182 12.63 -7.42 28.10
CA LEU A 182 13.94 -8.06 27.98
C LEU A 182 14.65 -7.66 26.69
N ARG A 183 13.93 -7.59 25.57
CA ARG A 183 14.47 -7.16 24.28
C ARG A 183 15.00 -5.73 24.34
N VAL A 184 14.24 -4.78 24.88
CA VAL A 184 14.70 -3.39 25.04
C VAL A 184 15.93 -3.32 25.95
N LYS A 185 15.97 -4.12 27.03
CA LYS A 185 17.16 -4.20 27.90
C LYS A 185 18.36 -4.78 27.16
N ALA A 186 18.15 -5.82 26.36
CA ALA A 186 19.19 -6.44 25.55
C ALA A 186 19.68 -5.51 24.44
N GLU A 187 18.80 -4.76 23.78
CA GLU A 187 19.16 -3.74 22.78
C GLU A 187 20.05 -2.66 23.40
N LYS A 188 19.71 -2.15 24.60
CA LYS A 188 20.56 -1.18 25.32
C LYS A 188 21.91 -1.76 25.76
N ALA A 189 21.92 -2.98 26.30
CA ALA A 189 23.16 -3.64 26.71
C ALA A 189 24.03 -4.06 25.51
N ALA A 190 23.40 -4.34 24.38
CA ALA A 190 24.07 -4.60 23.11
C ALA A 190 24.62 -3.31 22.52
N GLU A 191 23.91 -2.19 22.57
CA GLU A 191 24.38 -0.86 22.13
C GLU A 191 25.69 -0.45 22.84
N GLU A 192 25.77 -0.68 24.15
CA GLU A 192 26.97 -0.45 24.96
C GLU A 192 28.16 -1.34 24.52
N LYS A 193 27.90 -2.52 23.96
CA LYS A 193 28.92 -3.50 23.54
C LYS A 193 29.25 -3.48 22.04
N LEU A 194 28.27 -3.18 21.19
CA LEU A 194 28.37 -3.18 19.72
C LEU A 194 28.77 -1.81 19.17
N GLY A 195 28.52 -0.71 19.89
CA GLY A 195 28.92 0.65 19.50
C GLY A 195 28.76 0.92 17.99
N PRO A 196 29.85 1.22 17.24
CA PRO A 196 29.80 1.58 15.83
C PRO A 196 29.27 0.49 14.87
N GLN A 197 29.13 -0.77 15.30
CA GLN A 197 28.61 -1.86 14.47
C GLN A 197 27.08 -1.78 14.26
N LEU A 198 26.36 -1.03 15.10
CA LEU A 198 24.95 -0.71 14.88
C LEU A 198 24.72 0.15 13.63
N ALA A 199 25.73 0.89 13.17
CA ALA A 199 25.68 1.66 11.92
C ALA A 199 25.56 0.76 10.67
N VAL A 200 25.92 -0.53 10.78
CA VAL A 200 25.82 -1.51 9.70
C VAL A 200 24.40 -2.08 9.54
N ILE A 201 23.54 -1.93 10.57
CA ILE A 201 22.14 -2.44 10.59
C ILE A 201 21.11 -1.30 10.44
N ALA A 202 21.50 -0.06 10.72
CA ALA A 202 20.70 1.13 10.40
C ALA A 202 20.54 1.30 8.87
N PRO A 203 19.46 1.95 8.36
CA PRO A 203 19.44 2.39 6.97
C PRO A 203 20.74 3.13 6.68
N ILE A 204 21.44 2.70 5.62
CA ILE A 204 22.77 3.18 5.29
C ILE A 204 22.63 4.68 5.00
N LYS A 205 23.04 5.55 5.94
CA LYS A 205 23.06 7.00 5.74
C LYS A 205 24.42 7.40 5.21
N GLU A 206 24.69 7.06 3.96
CA GLU A 206 25.96 7.37 3.31
C GLU A 206 25.75 7.72 1.84
N GLN A 207 26.71 8.47 1.30
CA GLN A 207 26.83 8.66 -0.13
C GLN A 207 27.62 7.49 -0.73
N VAL A 208 27.00 6.75 -1.64
CA VAL A 208 27.64 5.61 -2.32
C VAL A 208 28.11 6.05 -3.71
N LYS A 209 29.42 6.03 -3.94
CA LYS A 209 30.02 6.35 -5.24
C LYS A 209 30.82 5.17 -5.79
N ILE A 210 30.44 4.70 -6.96
CA ILE A 210 31.24 3.76 -7.77
C ILE A 210 32.01 4.60 -8.81
N PRO A 211 33.33 4.76 -8.64
CA PRO A 211 34.14 5.59 -9.52
C PRO A 211 34.41 4.88 -10.85
N ARG A 212 34.71 5.64 -11.89
CA ARG A 212 34.87 5.15 -13.28
C ARG A 212 35.85 3.99 -13.43
N GLU A 213 36.88 3.95 -12.59
CA GLU A 213 37.96 2.96 -12.62
C GLU A 213 37.53 1.55 -12.15
N LYS A 214 36.30 1.39 -11.65
CA LYS A 214 35.78 0.13 -11.12
C LYS A 214 34.63 -0.44 -11.97
N PRO A 215 34.86 -0.86 -13.23
CA PRO A 215 33.81 -1.46 -14.05
C PRO A 215 33.39 -2.85 -13.54
N TYR A 216 32.27 -3.36 -14.08
CA TYR A 216 31.76 -4.71 -13.80
C TYR A 216 31.34 -4.96 -12.35
N ILE A 217 30.88 -3.91 -11.66
CA ILE A 217 30.36 -4.03 -10.30
C ILE A 217 28.94 -4.60 -10.34
N TYR A 218 28.68 -5.59 -9.49
CA TYR A 218 27.33 -6.08 -9.22
C TYR A 218 26.97 -5.80 -7.75
N LEU A 219 26.10 -4.82 -7.52
CA LEU A 219 25.52 -4.52 -6.22
C LEU A 219 24.18 -5.22 -6.07
N LYS A 220 24.02 -5.97 -4.98
CA LYS A 220 22.81 -6.76 -4.74
C LYS A 220 22.28 -6.55 -3.33
N GLY A 221 21.05 -6.07 -3.22
CA GLY A 221 20.31 -6.00 -1.97
C GLY A 221 19.62 -7.31 -1.61
N ASP A 222 19.07 -7.38 -0.39
CA ASP A 222 18.28 -8.53 0.06
C ASP A 222 16.91 -8.58 -0.65
N ARG A 223 16.42 -9.80 -0.90
CA ARG A 223 15.13 -10.09 -1.54
C ARG A 223 13.92 -9.54 -0.77
N SER A 224 14.11 -9.12 0.49
CA SER A 224 13.08 -8.47 1.31
C SER A 224 12.77 -7.03 0.87
N GLY A 225 13.65 -6.38 0.09
CA GLY A 225 13.51 -4.97 -0.28
C GLY A 225 13.83 -3.99 0.86
N GLU A 226 14.58 -4.44 1.87
CA GLU A 226 14.93 -3.68 3.08
C GLU A 226 16.26 -2.93 2.99
N VAL A 227 17.06 -3.15 1.93
CA VAL A 227 18.33 -2.41 1.75
C VAL A 227 18.02 -1.02 1.21
N ILE A 228 18.19 -0.03 2.10
CA ILE A 228 17.91 1.37 1.85
C ILE A 228 19.20 2.16 2.08
N VAL A 229 19.64 2.85 1.03
CA VAL A 229 20.72 3.85 1.07
C VAL A 229 20.06 5.23 1.03
N THR A 230 20.36 6.05 2.03
CA THR A 230 19.75 7.37 2.20
C THR A 230 20.82 8.44 2.33
N TRP A 231 20.63 9.58 1.68
CA TRP A 231 21.45 10.78 1.89
C TRP A 231 20.56 12.02 1.89
N ASP A 232 21.10 13.19 2.23
CA ASP A 232 20.36 14.46 2.34
C ASP A 232 21.16 15.67 1.80
N ALA A 233 22.24 15.45 1.06
CA ALA A 233 22.91 16.52 0.32
C ALA A 233 22.05 17.01 -0.85
N HIS A 234 22.20 18.29 -1.18
CA HIS A 234 21.36 19.03 -2.13
C HIS A 234 22.13 20.23 -2.69
N GLY A 235 21.71 20.71 -3.86
CA GLY A 235 22.29 21.88 -4.52
C GLY A 235 23.11 21.52 -5.76
N SER A 236 24.11 20.65 -5.63
CA SER A 236 24.95 20.21 -6.76
C SER A 236 24.49 18.85 -7.29
N ILE A 237 23.95 18.83 -8.51
CA ILE A 237 23.56 17.58 -9.20
C ILE A 237 24.72 16.57 -9.31
N ALA A 238 25.97 17.05 -9.43
CA ALA A 238 27.14 16.22 -9.74
C ALA A 238 27.87 15.65 -8.53
N THR A 239 27.72 16.28 -7.36
CA THR A 239 28.46 15.87 -6.16
C THR A 239 27.56 15.37 -5.06
N ASP A 240 26.26 15.68 -5.09
CA ASP A 240 25.39 15.51 -3.92
C ASP A 240 24.40 14.34 -4.08
N ALA A 241 24.55 13.54 -5.13
CA ALA A 241 23.71 12.37 -5.37
C ALA A 241 23.88 11.31 -4.26
N THR A 242 22.78 10.70 -3.80
CA THR A 242 22.82 9.62 -2.80
C THR A 242 23.59 8.40 -3.31
N PHE A 243 23.37 8.03 -4.57
CA PHE A 243 24.11 6.99 -5.26
C PHE A 243 24.65 7.53 -6.58
N THR A 244 25.92 7.25 -6.85
CA THR A 244 26.59 7.59 -8.11
C THR A 244 27.26 6.35 -8.68
N THR A 245 27.06 6.09 -9.97
CA THR A 245 27.94 5.20 -10.72
C THR A 245 28.45 5.86 -11.99
N GLU A 246 29.77 6.01 -12.04
CA GLU A 246 30.53 6.42 -13.22
C GLU A 246 31.15 5.20 -13.94
N ALA A 247 31.03 4.02 -13.34
CA ALA A 247 31.64 2.79 -13.82
C ALA A 247 30.78 2.08 -14.88
N HIS A 248 31.43 1.66 -15.96
CA HIS A 248 30.79 0.87 -17.01
C HIS A 248 30.40 -0.53 -16.55
N ASN A 249 29.34 -1.08 -17.14
CA ASN A 249 28.84 -2.43 -16.86
C ASN A 249 28.44 -2.65 -15.39
N THR A 250 27.89 -1.63 -14.73
CA THR A 250 27.39 -1.75 -13.36
C THR A 250 26.00 -2.38 -13.36
N ILE A 251 25.79 -3.39 -12.52
CA ILE A 251 24.48 -3.99 -12.27
C ILE A 251 24.08 -3.71 -10.83
N VAL A 252 22.87 -3.20 -10.63
CA VAL A 252 22.30 -2.99 -9.30
C VAL A 252 20.96 -3.71 -9.21
N GLU A 253 20.78 -4.51 -8.17
CA GLU A 253 19.56 -5.27 -7.94
C GLU A 253 18.99 -5.04 -6.54
N SER A 254 17.68 -4.79 -6.45
CA SER A 254 16.89 -4.80 -5.21
C SER A 254 17.39 -3.84 -4.10
N ILE A 255 17.89 -2.66 -4.48
CA ILE A 255 18.30 -1.60 -3.55
C ILE A 255 17.42 -0.36 -3.72
N THR A 256 17.10 0.32 -2.61
CA THR A 256 16.38 1.58 -2.59
C THR A 256 17.33 2.73 -2.29
N PHE A 257 17.36 3.74 -3.16
CA PHE A 257 18.11 4.98 -2.99
C PHE A 257 17.14 6.12 -2.70
N ILE A 258 17.38 6.85 -1.62
CA ILE A 258 16.52 7.95 -1.17
C ILE A 258 17.37 9.20 -0.96
N ASN A 259 17.05 10.27 -1.67
CA ASN A 259 17.49 11.60 -1.24
C ASN A 259 16.41 12.20 -0.33
N SER A 260 16.71 12.24 0.96
CA SER A 260 15.80 12.63 2.02
C SER A 260 15.76 14.14 2.28
N TYR A 261 16.51 14.97 1.54
CA TYR A 261 16.57 16.41 1.81
C TYR A 261 15.19 17.06 1.80
N ASN A 262 14.41 16.87 0.72
CA ASN A 262 13.05 17.40 0.59
C ASN A 262 12.00 16.30 0.34
N TYR A 263 12.37 15.04 0.57
CA TYR A 263 11.48 13.87 0.50
C TYR A 263 11.26 13.25 1.89
N PRO A 264 10.08 12.67 2.18
CA PRO A 264 8.85 12.78 1.41
C PRO A 264 8.17 14.14 1.64
N PRO A 265 7.62 14.78 0.59
CA PRO A 265 7.26 16.20 0.62
C PRO A 265 6.06 16.52 1.53
N LYS A 266 5.28 15.51 1.96
CA LYS A 266 4.14 15.71 2.88
C LYS A 266 4.54 15.87 4.35
N SER A 267 5.67 15.31 4.74
CA SER A 267 6.16 15.36 6.13
C SER A 267 7.46 16.15 6.27
N ASN A 268 8.13 16.42 5.16
CA ASN A 268 9.35 17.21 5.10
C ASN A 268 9.01 18.68 4.80
N LYS A 269 9.56 19.61 5.58
CA LYS A 269 9.33 21.06 5.45
C LYS A 269 10.50 21.81 4.79
N ASN A 270 11.54 21.09 4.38
CA ASN A 270 12.68 21.69 3.71
C ASN A 270 12.26 22.28 2.35
N PRO A 271 12.93 23.36 1.91
CA PRO A 271 12.60 23.97 0.64
C PRO A 271 12.78 22.99 -0.52
N ARG A 272 11.94 23.14 -1.55
CA ARG A 272 12.12 22.41 -2.81
C ARG A 272 13.39 22.92 -3.49
N VAL A 273 14.33 22.00 -3.68
CA VAL A 273 15.63 22.20 -4.34
C VAL A 273 16.01 20.92 -5.06
N VAL A 274 17.04 21.00 -5.89
CA VAL A 274 17.67 19.84 -6.52
C VAL A 274 18.17 18.86 -5.46
N ALA A 275 17.70 17.61 -5.50
CA ALA A 275 18.07 16.57 -4.55
C ALA A 275 18.12 15.18 -5.23
N VAL A 276 19.31 14.80 -5.72
CA VAL A 276 19.50 13.61 -6.56
C VAL A 276 19.60 12.34 -5.71
N ALA A 277 18.75 11.35 -5.99
CA ALA A 277 18.80 10.03 -5.38
C ALA A 277 19.73 9.08 -6.15
N GLY A 278 19.85 9.24 -7.46
CA GLY A 278 20.76 8.45 -8.30
C GLY A 278 21.35 9.26 -9.44
N MET A 279 22.67 9.22 -9.62
CA MET A 279 23.39 9.74 -10.78
C MET A 279 24.06 8.59 -11.52
N ILE A 280 23.69 8.38 -12.79
CA ILE A 280 24.20 7.28 -13.63
C ILE A 280 24.91 7.87 -14.85
N SER A 281 26.22 7.72 -14.94
CA SER A 281 27.01 8.14 -16.12
C SER A 281 27.85 7.01 -16.75
N GLY A 282 27.92 5.85 -16.11
CA GLY A 282 28.59 4.67 -16.67
C GLY A 282 27.78 4.00 -17.78
N ASP A 283 28.35 3.84 -18.98
CA ASP A 283 27.73 3.03 -20.05
C ASP A 283 27.46 1.56 -19.67
N LYS A 284 26.39 0.98 -20.24
CA LYS A 284 25.90 -0.40 -20.01
C LYS A 284 25.50 -0.70 -18.57
N CYS A 285 24.89 0.25 -17.86
CA CYS A 285 24.37 0.01 -16.52
C CYS A 285 22.96 -0.60 -16.51
N VAL A 286 22.72 -1.53 -15.58
CA VAL A 286 21.42 -2.20 -15.39
C VAL A 286 20.93 -2.01 -13.97
N PHE A 287 19.67 -1.62 -13.83
CA PHE A 287 18.98 -1.50 -12.56
C PHE A 287 17.76 -2.41 -12.56
N TYR A 288 17.73 -3.39 -11.66
CA TYR A 288 16.65 -4.37 -11.59
C TYR A 288 15.97 -4.34 -10.21
N LYS A 289 14.67 -4.09 -10.17
CA LYS A 289 13.89 -3.98 -8.91
C LYS A 289 14.42 -2.91 -7.95
N CYS A 290 15.07 -1.88 -8.46
CA CYS A 290 15.58 -0.77 -7.66
C CYS A 290 14.49 0.28 -7.41
N LYS A 291 14.72 1.14 -6.41
CA LYS A 291 13.87 2.31 -6.19
C LYS A 291 14.73 3.57 -6.11
N PHE A 292 14.27 4.64 -6.74
CA PHE A 292 14.86 5.97 -6.65
C PHE A 292 13.78 6.92 -6.15
N LEU A 293 13.93 7.43 -4.94
CA LEU A 293 12.91 8.22 -4.26
C LEU A 293 13.43 9.63 -3.97
N GLY A 294 12.70 10.62 -4.48
CA GLY A 294 13.02 12.03 -4.30
C GLY A 294 11.82 12.92 -4.62
N PHE A 295 12.07 14.22 -4.78
CA PHE A 295 11.03 15.20 -5.07
C PHE A 295 11.32 16.00 -6.34
N GLN A 296 12.45 16.70 -6.38
CA GLN A 296 12.92 17.38 -7.57
C GLN A 296 14.29 16.81 -7.98
N ASP A 297 14.48 16.57 -9.29
CA ASP A 297 15.73 16.05 -9.86
C ASP A 297 16.16 14.71 -9.23
N THR A 298 15.26 13.73 -9.17
CA THR A 298 15.48 12.48 -8.41
C THR A 298 16.49 11.52 -9.06
N LEU A 299 16.35 11.24 -10.34
CA LEU A 299 17.22 10.34 -11.09
C LEU A 299 17.87 11.11 -12.23
N TRP A 300 19.17 11.37 -12.08
CA TRP A 300 20.00 11.92 -13.13
C TRP A 300 20.58 10.78 -13.96
N ASP A 301 19.89 10.47 -15.06
CA ASP A 301 20.31 9.52 -16.09
C ASP A 301 21.20 10.25 -17.12
N VAL A 302 22.46 10.42 -16.73
CA VAL A 302 23.39 11.41 -17.31
C VAL A 302 23.70 11.11 -18.77
N GLU A 303 24.35 9.98 -19.04
CA GLU A 303 24.86 9.59 -20.36
C GLU A 303 25.11 8.07 -20.41
N GLY A 304 25.14 7.50 -21.62
CA GLY A 304 25.39 6.07 -21.82
C GLY A 304 24.12 5.23 -21.96
N ARG A 305 24.30 3.91 -22.11
CA ARG A 305 23.20 2.95 -22.30
C ARG A 305 22.75 2.37 -20.98
N HIS A 306 21.51 2.66 -20.59
CA HIS A 306 20.97 2.16 -19.33
C HIS A 306 19.69 1.36 -19.51
N TYR A 307 19.52 0.36 -18.65
CA TYR A 307 18.32 -0.46 -18.63
C TYR A 307 17.76 -0.56 -17.21
N PHE A 308 16.60 0.05 -17.01
CA PHE A 308 15.85 0.01 -15.76
C PHE A 308 14.68 -0.95 -15.91
N LYS A 309 14.60 -1.99 -15.07
CA LYS A 309 13.55 -3.01 -15.15
C LYS A 309 12.91 -3.27 -13.80
N LEU A 310 11.56 -3.24 -13.76
CA LEU A 310 10.78 -3.40 -12.52
C LEU A 310 11.17 -2.39 -11.42
N CYS A 311 11.68 -1.23 -11.81
CA CYS A 311 12.08 -0.19 -10.86
C CYS A 311 10.89 0.70 -10.46
N ASN A 312 11.00 1.37 -9.31
CA ASN A 312 10.10 2.47 -8.94
C ASN A 312 10.89 3.77 -8.89
N ILE A 313 10.48 4.76 -9.68
CA ILE A 313 11.08 6.09 -9.65
C ILE A 313 10.01 7.06 -9.17
N GLU A 314 10.28 7.81 -8.11
CA GLU A 314 9.32 8.73 -7.50
C GLU A 314 9.81 10.18 -7.50
N GLY A 315 8.96 11.11 -7.95
CA GLY A 315 9.22 12.55 -7.86
C GLY A 315 8.07 13.41 -8.42
N ALA A 316 8.33 14.72 -8.50
CA ALA A 316 7.38 15.74 -8.92
C ALA A 316 7.90 16.67 -10.02
N VAL A 317 9.19 17.04 -10.00
CA VAL A 317 9.76 18.03 -10.93
C VAL A 317 11.03 17.49 -11.55
N ASP A 318 11.03 17.38 -12.88
CA ASP A 318 12.16 16.93 -13.71
C ASP A 318 12.82 15.65 -13.16
N PHE A 319 12.02 14.76 -12.58
CA PHE A 319 12.58 13.77 -11.65
C PHE A 319 13.26 12.58 -12.36
N ILE A 320 13.12 12.48 -13.68
CA ILE A 320 13.97 11.64 -14.56
C ILE A 320 14.57 12.56 -15.63
N PHE A 321 15.85 12.86 -15.53
CA PHE A 321 16.49 13.87 -16.38
C PHE A 321 17.89 13.44 -16.81
N GLY A 322 18.42 14.09 -17.85
CA GLY A 322 19.75 13.79 -18.41
C GLY A 322 19.71 13.43 -19.90
N ASN A 323 20.81 12.88 -20.42
CA ASN A 323 21.02 12.56 -21.83
C ASN A 323 21.28 11.06 -22.06
N GLY A 324 20.85 10.18 -21.15
CA GLY A 324 20.97 8.73 -21.33
C GLY A 324 20.26 8.20 -22.59
N GLN A 325 20.80 7.10 -23.12
CA GLN A 325 20.11 6.20 -24.06
C GLN A 325 19.50 5.06 -23.25
N SER A 326 18.29 5.28 -22.75
CA SER A 326 17.77 4.50 -21.64
C SER A 326 16.40 3.89 -21.92
N ILE A 327 16.25 2.63 -21.51
CA ILE A 327 14.96 1.93 -21.53
C ILE A 327 14.52 1.69 -20.08
N TYR A 328 13.32 2.16 -19.77
CA TYR A 328 12.59 1.90 -18.54
C TYR A 328 11.48 0.90 -18.88
N GLU A 329 11.61 -0.36 -18.45
CA GLU A 329 10.68 -1.44 -18.80
C GLU A 329 9.97 -2.01 -17.57
N ASN A 330 8.62 -2.08 -17.63
CA ASN A 330 7.78 -2.54 -16.52
C ASN A 330 8.04 -1.77 -15.21
N CYS A 331 8.43 -0.50 -15.31
CA CYS A 331 8.69 0.36 -14.15
C CYS A 331 7.40 1.03 -13.67
N THR A 332 7.36 1.33 -12.38
CA THR A 332 6.35 2.22 -11.80
C THR A 332 6.94 3.63 -11.74
N ILE A 333 6.24 4.58 -12.31
CA ILE A 333 6.59 6.00 -12.26
C ILE A 333 5.63 6.65 -11.27
N SER A 334 6.12 6.92 -10.06
CA SER A 334 5.33 7.39 -8.93
C SER A 334 5.37 8.92 -8.84
N VAL A 335 4.22 9.55 -9.00
CA VAL A 335 4.09 11.01 -9.06
C VAL A 335 3.65 11.56 -7.70
N ASN A 336 4.43 12.46 -7.12
CA ASN A 336 4.09 13.18 -5.88
C ASN A 336 3.87 14.70 -6.09
N ALA A 337 3.49 15.09 -7.31
CA ALA A 337 3.19 16.46 -7.73
C ALA A 337 2.05 17.15 -6.96
N GLY A 338 1.22 16.42 -6.20
CA GLY A 338 0.20 17.01 -5.34
C GLY A 338 0.77 17.83 -4.17
N ALA A 339 2.09 17.79 -3.96
CA ALA A 339 2.80 18.64 -3.01
C ALA A 339 3.41 19.91 -3.64
N LEU A 340 3.10 20.22 -4.91
CA LEU A 340 3.62 21.40 -5.62
C LEU A 340 2.78 22.67 -5.47
N ASP A 341 1.89 22.76 -4.47
CA ASP A 341 1.09 23.96 -4.15
C ASP A 341 0.42 24.64 -5.36
N GLY A 342 -0.14 23.83 -6.27
CA GLY A 342 -0.85 24.30 -7.47
C GLY A 342 0.00 24.42 -8.73
N LEU A 343 1.32 24.21 -8.64
CA LEU A 343 2.18 24.06 -9.83
C LEU A 343 2.01 22.67 -10.46
N ILE A 344 2.25 22.61 -11.76
CA ILE A 344 2.26 21.37 -12.54
C ILE A 344 3.69 20.84 -12.57
N GLY A 345 3.86 19.55 -12.34
CA GLY A 345 5.17 18.91 -12.37
C GLY A 345 5.60 18.45 -13.77
N TYR A 346 6.77 17.81 -13.84
CA TYR A 346 7.31 17.21 -15.06
C TYR A 346 7.94 15.85 -14.72
N ILE A 347 7.57 14.79 -15.46
CA ILE A 347 8.20 13.48 -15.27
C ILE A 347 9.62 13.50 -15.82
N THR A 348 9.77 13.87 -17.10
CA THR A 348 11.07 13.85 -17.76
C THR A 348 11.60 15.21 -18.16
N ALA A 349 12.92 15.38 -18.06
CA ALA A 349 13.66 16.48 -18.67
C ALA A 349 14.85 15.94 -19.49
N HIS A 350 14.61 15.59 -20.76
CA HIS A 350 15.64 14.98 -21.61
C HIS A 350 16.55 16.05 -22.24
N GLY A 351 17.85 15.82 -22.17
CA GLY A 351 18.92 16.77 -22.45
C GLY A 351 19.62 16.59 -23.78
N ARG A 352 18.96 16.01 -24.79
CA ARG A 352 19.56 15.80 -26.11
C ARG A 352 19.80 17.11 -26.86
N GLU A 353 21.06 17.35 -27.24
CA GLU A 353 21.51 18.60 -27.89
C GLU A 353 21.70 18.50 -29.40
N ASN A 354 21.80 17.29 -29.97
CA ASN A 354 22.07 17.09 -31.39
C ASN A 354 21.06 16.13 -32.04
N PRO A 355 20.50 16.44 -33.23
CA PRO A 355 19.55 15.57 -33.93
C PRO A 355 20.12 14.21 -34.37
N ASN A 356 21.45 14.06 -34.40
CA ASN A 356 22.14 12.82 -34.70
C ASN A 356 22.52 12.01 -33.45
N ASP A 357 22.33 12.56 -32.24
CA ASP A 357 22.56 11.82 -31.00
C ASP A 357 21.56 10.66 -30.89
N THR A 358 22.02 9.48 -30.50
CA THR A 358 21.14 8.30 -30.37
C THR A 358 20.45 8.22 -29.01
N SER A 359 20.73 9.15 -28.09
CA SER A 359 20.11 9.25 -26.78
C SER A 359 18.59 9.42 -26.84
N GLY A 360 17.93 9.06 -25.74
CA GLY A 360 16.49 9.10 -25.61
C GLY A 360 16.03 8.27 -24.41
N PHE A 361 14.89 8.64 -23.84
CA PHE A 361 14.24 7.85 -22.80
C PHE A 361 13.05 7.10 -23.38
N VAL A 362 13.02 5.79 -23.22
CA VAL A 362 11.91 4.93 -23.66
C VAL A 362 11.28 4.26 -22.44
N PHE A 363 10.02 4.59 -22.16
CA PHE A 363 9.21 3.98 -21.13
C PHE A 363 8.29 2.94 -21.78
N LYS A 364 8.58 1.66 -21.55
CA LYS A 364 7.87 0.52 -22.15
C LYS A 364 7.13 -0.26 -21.07
N ASN A 365 5.83 -0.44 -21.23
CA ASN A 365 4.98 -1.20 -20.29
C ASN A 365 5.03 -0.63 -18.86
N CYS A 366 5.24 0.68 -18.73
CA CYS A 366 5.35 1.35 -17.45
C CYS A 366 3.96 1.73 -16.91
N ASN A 367 3.87 1.93 -15.61
CA ASN A 367 2.66 2.43 -14.97
C ASN A 367 2.92 3.78 -14.30
N VAL A 368 2.33 4.84 -14.81
CA VAL A 368 2.39 6.19 -14.25
C VAL A 368 1.20 6.37 -13.30
N ILE A 369 1.50 6.50 -12.01
CA ILE A 369 0.50 6.64 -10.94
C ILE A 369 0.91 7.73 -9.97
N GLY A 370 -0.04 8.33 -9.25
CA GLY A 370 0.31 9.26 -8.18
C GLY A 370 -0.78 10.25 -7.82
N ASN A 371 -0.35 11.46 -7.44
CA ASN A 371 -1.23 12.59 -7.16
C ASN A 371 -0.66 13.90 -7.72
N GLY A 372 -1.53 14.89 -7.93
CA GLY A 372 -1.19 16.16 -8.57
C GLY A 372 -1.43 16.13 -10.08
N GLN A 373 -1.12 17.23 -10.75
CA GLN A 373 -1.10 17.34 -12.20
C GLN A 373 0.35 17.39 -12.67
N ILE A 374 0.65 16.68 -13.76
CA ILE A 374 2.02 16.53 -14.26
C ILE A 374 2.04 16.40 -15.78
N PHE A 375 3.06 16.96 -16.43
CA PHE A 375 3.38 16.65 -17.83
C PHE A 375 4.24 15.39 -17.92
N LEU A 376 4.13 14.67 -19.04
CA LEU A 376 5.05 13.59 -19.41
C LEU A 376 6.50 14.07 -19.46
N GLY A 377 6.71 15.34 -19.80
CA GLY A 377 8.00 15.98 -19.65
C GLY A 377 8.08 17.32 -20.34
N ARG A 378 9.28 17.88 -20.28
CA ARG A 378 9.70 19.07 -21.00
C ARG A 378 11.11 18.90 -21.56
N PRO A 379 11.49 19.61 -22.64
CA PRO A 379 12.85 19.58 -23.13
C PRO A 379 13.81 20.26 -22.15
N TRP A 380 14.90 19.58 -21.76
CA TRP A 380 16.04 20.25 -21.12
C TRP A 380 16.96 20.90 -22.18
N ARG A 381 17.00 20.30 -23.38
CA ARG A 381 17.75 20.77 -24.56
C ARG A 381 16.93 20.59 -25.84
N GLN A 382 17.38 21.25 -26.92
CA GLN A 382 16.59 21.49 -28.15
C GLN A 382 16.11 20.22 -28.89
N TYR A 383 16.78 19.08 -28.73
CA TYR A 383 16.47 17.85 -29.48
C TYR A 383 15.99 16.70 -28.58
N ALA A 384 15.43 17.05 -27.40
CA ALA A 384 14.88 16.11 -26.42
C ALA A 384 14.03 15.01 -27.07
N ARG A 385 14.26 13.76 -26.66
CA ARG A 385 13.56 12.59 -27.21
C ARG A 385 13.09 11.68 -26.09
N VAL A 386 11.78 11.59 -25.93
CA VAL A 386 11.15 10.71 -24.94
C VAL A 386 9.96 9.99 -25.58
N LEU A 387 9.85 8.70 -25.30
CA LEU A 387 8.77 7.84 -25.80
C LEU A 387 8.12 7.10 -24.64
N PHE A 388 6.80 7.17 -24.53
CA PHE A 388 6.01 6.26 -23.72
C PHE A 388 5.28 5.29 -24.64
N TYR A 389 5.56 3.99 -24.49
CA TYR A 389 5.01 2.92 -25.32
C TYR A 389 4.32 1.88 -24.44
N ASP A 390 3.09 1.51 -24.82
CA ASP A 390 2.24 0.51 -24.14
C ASP A 390 2.18 0.70 -22.61
N SER A 391 2.17 1.95 -22.16
CA SER A 391 2.25 2.32 -20.74
C SER A 391 0.89 2.82 -20.24
N SER A 392 0.49 2.41 -19.03
CA SER A 392 -0.72 2.89 -18.39
C SER A 392 -0.46 4.19 -17.63
N MET A 393 -1.35 5.17 -17.79
CA MET A 393 -1.23 6.47 -17.12
C MET A 393 -2.51 6.78 -16.36
N SER A 394 -2.40 7.10 -15.07
CA SER A 394 -3.55 7.59 -14.29
C SER A 394 -3.90 9.03 -14.69
N ASN A 395 -5.00 9.55 -14.15
CA ASN A 395 -5.49 10.92 -14.36
C ASN A 395 -4.62 12.04 -13.76
N VAL A 396 -3.34 11.75 -13.49
CA VAL A 396 -2.34 12.73 -13.06
C VAL A 396 -1.71 13.42 -14.26
N ILE A 397 -1.69 12.77 -15.43
CA ILE A 397 -1.15 13.35 -16.66
C ILE A 397 -2.11 14.43 -17.16
N THR A 398 -1.55 15.60 -17.47
CA THR A 398 -2.30 16.69 -18.10
C THR A 398 -2.78 16.29 -19.51
N PRO A 399 -3.96 16.74 -19.97
CA PRO A 399 -4.45 16.40 -21.30
C PRO A 399 -3.53 16.79 -22.45
N GLN A 400 -2.74 17.85 -22.26
CA GLN A 400 -1.73 18.33 -23.21
C GLN A 400 -0.57 17.33 -23.37
N GLY A 401 -0.31 16.49 -22.37
CA GLY A 401 0.74 15.49 -22.37
C GLY A 401 2.14 16.09 -22.16
N TRP A 402 2.55 17.04 -22.99
CA TRP A 402 3.90 17.62 -23.00
C TRP A 402 3.88 19.13 -22.82
N ASP A 403 4.95 19.66 -22.22
CA ASP A 403 5.26 21.09 -22.27
C ASP A 403 6.49 21.29 -23.14
N VAL A 404 6.35 22.04 -24.22
CA VAL A 404 7.43 22.30 -25.18
C VAL A 404 8.38 23.41 -24.70
N GLY A 405 8.03 24.14 -23.64
CA GLY A 405 8.82 25.24 -23.10
C GLY A 405 9.26 26.24 -24.18
N VAL A 406 10.51 26.71 -24.08
CA VAL A 406 11.13 27.62 -25.05
C VAL A 406 11.68 26.93 -26.31
N PHE A 407 11.68 25.59 -26.36
CA PHE A 407 12.22 24.81 -27.47
C PHE A 407 11.13 24.29 -28.42
N GLY A 408 9.91 24.80 -28.32
CA GLY A 408 8.81 24.45 -29.21
C GLY A 408 9.17 24.73 -30.67
N GLY A 409 9.22 23.66 -31.47
CA GLY A 409 9.20 23.78 -32.93
C GLY A 409 7.83 24.25 -33.42
N LYS A 410 7.78 24.76 -34.65
CA LYS A 410 6.52 24.79 -35.41
C LYS A 410 6.44 23.45 -36.11
N GLU A 411 5.34 22.71 -35.89
CA GLU A 411 5.04 21.48 -36.64
C GLU A 411 4.98 21.74 -38.15
#